data_AF-A0A2T2V453-F1
#
_entry.id   AF-A0A2T2V453-F1
#
_cell.length_a   1.000
_cell.length_b   1.000
_cell.length_c   1.000
_cell.angle_alpha   90.00
_cell.angle_beta   90.00
_cell.angle_gamma   90.00
#
_symmetry.space_group_name_H-M   'P 1'
#
loop_
_entity.id
_entity.type
_entity.pdbx_description
1 polymer ?
#
loop_
_entity_poly.entity_id
_entity_poly.type
_entity_poly.pdbx_seq_one_letter_code
_entity_poly.pdbx_strand_id
1 'polypeptide(L)' 'LDGGHLMFLLYEGVTRRRPSEKVRMVMQQIGFVVLIVFMAFVIFNDILRL' A
#
# COMPACT_ATOMS: atom_id res chain seq x y z
N LEU A 1 7.53 -18.18 -17.41
CA LEU A 1 8.45 -17.93 -16.26
C LEU A 1 7.85 -16.77 -15.50
N ASP A 2 6.70 -17.03 -14.89
CA ASP A 2 5.78 -15.97 -14.47
C ASP A 2 5.89 -15.83 -12.96
N GLY A 3 6.80 -14.96 -12.50
CA GLY A 3 6.95 -14.65 -11.07
C GLY A 3 5.64 -14.20 -10.42
N GLY A 4 4.72 -13.64 -11.22
CA GLY A 4 3.35 -13.33 -10.81
C GLY A 4 2.52 -14.57 -10.45
N HIS A 5 2.68 -15.70 -11.15
CA HIS A 5 1.97 -16.95 -10.83
C HIS A 5 2.43 -17.57 -9.52
N LEU A 6 3.73 -17.57 -9.24
CA LEU A 6 4.26 -18.11 -7.98
C LEU A 6 3.79 -17.29 -6.77
N MET A 7 3.75 -15.96 -6.93
CA MET A 7 3.21 -15.05 -5.92
C MET A 7 1.70 -15.22 -5.74
N PHE A 8 0.97 -15.52 -6.81
CA PHE A 8 -0.46 -15.84 -6.74
C PHE A 8 -0.73 -17.11 -5.95
N LEU A 9 0.03 -18.18 -6.22
CA LEU A 9 -0.11 -19.49 -5.56
C LEU A 9 0.22 -19.44 -4.07
N LEU A 10 1.34 -18.80 -3.69
CA LEU A 10 1.74 -18.66 -2.29
C LEU A 10 0.71 -17.89 -1.47
N TYR A 11 0.13 -16.86 -2.09
CA TYR A 11 -0.81 -16.00 -1.43
C TYR A 11 -2.23 -16.55 -1.38
N GLU A 12 -2.63 -17.31 -2.40
CA GLU A 12 -3.86 -18.12 -2.40
C GLU A 12 -3.80 -19.20 -1.31
N GLY A 13 -2.62 -19.78 -1.05
CA GLY A 13 -2.37 -20.72 0.04
C GLY A 13 -2.46 -20.11 1.44
N VAL A 14 -1.95 -18.90 1.63
CA VAL A 14 -1.94 -18.23 2.95
C VAL A 14 -3.29 -17.58 3.28
N THR A 15 -3.96 -16.99 2.29
CA THR A 15 -5.12 -16.12 2.55
C THR A 15 -6.44 -16.84 2.28
N ARG A 16 -6.47 -17.94 1.50
CA ARG A 16 -7.69 -18.62 0.98
C ARG A 16 -8.72 -17.66 0.33
N ARG A 17 -8.35 -16.41 0.13
CA ARG A 17 -9.07 -15.38 -0.59
C ARG A 17 -8.05 -14.69 -1.47
N ARG A 18 -8.27 -14.76 -2.78
CA ARG A 18 -7.64 -13.85 -3.73
C ARG A 18 -8.10 -12.45 -3.32
N PRO A 19 -7.27 -11.53 -2.80
CA PRO A 19 -7.67 -10.15 -2.82
C PRO A 19 -7.87 -9.85 -4.29
N SER A 20 -8.99 -9.25 -4.59
CA SER A 20 -9.17 -8.73 -5.93
C SER A 20 -8.05 -7.71 -6.17
N GLU A 21 -7.58 -7.60 -7.41
CA GLU A 21 -6.70 -6.52 -7.86
C GLU A 21 -7.17 -5.15 -7.34
N LYS A 22 -8.49 -4.97 -7.19
CA LYS A 22 -9.13 -3.82 -6.54
C LYS A 22 -8.68 -3.58 -5.10
N VAL A 23 -8.58 -4.61 -4.25
CA VAL A 23 -8.14 -4.44 -2.85
C VAL A 23 -6.67 -4.03 -2.78
N ARG A 24 -5.82 -4.61 -3.63
CA ARG A 24 -4.40 -4.21 -3.73
C ARG A 24 -4.26 -2.75 -4.15
N MET A 25 -4.98 -2.37 -5.21
CA MET A 25 -4.97 -1.01 -5.72
C MET A 25 -5.48 0.00 -4.68
N VAL A 26 -6.56 -0.33 -3.96
CA VAL A 26 -7.11 0.51 -2.88
C VAL A 26 -6.11 0.65 -1.73
N MET A 27 -5.50 -0.45 -1.27
CA MET A 27 -4.48 -0.38 -0.20
C MET A 27 -3.26 0.44 -0.62
N GLN A 28 -2.79 0.29 -1.87
CA GLN A 28 -1.67 1.06 -2.41
C GLN A 28 -2.00 2.55 -2.46
N GLN A 29 -3.20 2.89 -2.93
CA GLN A 29 -3.66 4.27 -3.05
C GLN A 29 -3.86 4.92 -1.68
N ILE A 30 -4.43 4.19 -0.71
CA ILE A 30 -4.55 4.64 0.67
C ILE A 30 -3.16 4.88 1.27
N GLY A 31 -2.23 3.93 1.11
CA GLY A 31 -0.86 4.07 1.61
C GLY A 31 -0.16 5.30 1.03
N PHE A 32 -0.31 5.54 -0.27
CA PHE A 32 0.25 6.71 -0.93
C PHE A 32 -0.32 8.03 -0.40
N VAL A 33 -1.64 8.10 -0.23
CA VAL A 33 -2.31 9.29 0.34
C VAL A 33 -1.85 9.53 1.78
N VAL A 34 -1.75 8.48 2.60
CA VAL A 34 -1.26 8.58 3.99
C VAL A 34 0.17 9.13 4.02
N LEU A 35 1.06 8.66 3.14
CA LEU A 35 2.43 9.17 3.04
C LEU A 35 2.49 10.66 2.70
N ILE A 36 1.68 11.11 1.73
CA ILE A 36 1.62 12.53 1.35
C ILE A 36 1.13 13.38 2.53
N VAL A 37 0.05 12.96 3.18
CA VAL A 37 -0.50 13.68 4.34
C VAL A 37 0.53 13.73 5.47
N PHE A 38 1.24 12.62 5.71
CA PHE A 38 2.28 12.57 6.74
C PHE A 38 3.46 13.48 6.42
N MET A 39 3.94 13.50 5.16
CA MET A 39 4.97 14.45 4.74
C MET A 39 4.52 15.90 4.92
N ALA A 40 3.29 16.24 4.51
CA ALA A 40 2.75 17.58 4.68
C ALA A 40 2.64 17.97 6.17
N PHE A 41 2.22 17.03 7.02
CA PHE A 41 2.16 17.23 8.47
C PHE A 41 3.53 17.51 9.07
N VAL A 42 4.55 16.72 8.71
CA VAL A 42 5.93 16.92 9.18
C VAL A 42 6.46 18.29 8.73
N ILE A 43 6.28 18.65 7.45
CA ILE A 43 6.72 19.94 6.91
C ILE A 43 6.02 21.10 7.63
N PHE A 44 4.71 20.99 7.86
CA PHE A 44 3.96 22.02 8.58
C PHE A 44 4.42 22.14 10.04
N ASN A 45 4.71 21.01 10.70
CA ASN A 45 5.26 21.00 12.04
C ASN A 45 6.66 21.65 12.09
N ASP A 46 7.50 21.36 11.10
CA ASP A 46 8.85 21.93 10.99
C ASP A 46 8.80 23.46 10.78
N ILE A 47 7.91 23.94 9.91
CA ILE A 47 7.69 25.38 9.67
C ILE A 47 7.13 26.09 10.91
N LEU A 48 6.17 25.49 11.61
CA LEU A 48 5.59 26.09 12.82
C LEU A 48 6.57 26.15 14.00
N ARG A 49 7.55 25.25 14.01
CA ARG A 49 8.55 25.11 15.08
C ARG A 49 9.80 25.96 14.81
N LEU A 50 9.91 26.55 13.63
CA LEU A 50 10.92 27.53 13.23
C LEU A 50 10.54 28.94 13.71
#